data_AF-A0A537UCY5-F1
#
_entry.id   AF-A0A537UCY5-F1
#
_cell.length_a   1.000
_cell.length_b   1.000
_cell.length_c   1.000
_cell.angle_alpha   90.00
_cell.angle_beta   90.00
_cell.angle_gamma   90.00
#
_symmetry.space_group_name_H-M   'P 1'
#
loop_
_entity.id
_entity.type
_entity.pdbx_description
1 polymer ?
#
loop_
_entity_poly.entity_id
_entity_poly.type
_entity_poly.pdbx_seq_one_letter_code
_entity_poly.pdbx_strand_id
1 'polypeptide(L)'
;WLDALEDKGVPCGPVNDMLQALADPQTLAREMVVEVEHSALGPVKTLGLPVKFSATPGKVRTGAPLYGEHTREVLYACGFDDQQIECFEKEGAIVTSAPRPACQQVA
;
A
#
# COMPACT_ATOMS: atom_id res chain seq x y z
N TRP A 1 -8.63 7.76 35.99
CA TRP A 1 -10.05 7.47 35.68
C TRP A 1 -10.18 6.08 35.08
N LEU A 2 -9.29 5.67 34.16
CA LEU A 2 -9.20 4.29 33.64
C LEU A 2 -9.09 3.26 34.78
N ASP A 3 -8.11 3.39 35.67
CA ASP A 3 -7.94 2.46 36.81
C ASP A 3 -9.23 2.30 37.64
N ALA A 4 -9.92 3.41 37.92
CA ALA A 4 -11.16 3.40 38.68
C ALA A 4 -12.33 2.70 37.95
N LEU A 5 -12.34 2.70 36.62
CA LEU A 5 -13.32 1.98 35.80
C LEU A 5 -12.96 0.50 35.64
N GLU A 6 -11.67 0.19 35.44
CA GLU A 6 -11.15 -1.17 35.38
C GLU A 6 -11.38 -1.93 36.68
N ASP A 7 -11.15 -1.30 37.84
CA ASP A 7 -11.46 -1.84 39.17
C ASP A 7 -12.94 -2.23 39.35
N LYS A 8 -13.83 -1.65 38.54
CA LYS A 8 -15.27 -1.93 38.53
C LYS A 8 -15.70 -2.84 37.37
N GLY A 9 -14.77 -3.33 36.56
CA GLY A 9 -15.04 -4.18 35.41
C GLY A 9 -15.77 -3.47 34.26
N VAL A 10 -15.73 -2.14 34.23
CA VAL A 10 -16.34 -1.35 33.15
C VAL A 10 -15.42 -1.38 31.93
N PRO A 11 -15.90 -1.80 30.74
CA PRO A 11 -15.09 -1.75 29.53
C PRO A 11 -14.72 -0.30 29.19
N CYS A 12 -13.42 0.00 29.24
CA CYS A 12 -12.88 1.31 28.91
C CYS A 12 -11.54 1.19 28.20
N GLY A 13 -11.14 2.25 27.50
CA GLY A 13 -9.85 2.37 26.87
C GLY A 13 -9.49 3.84 26.65
N PRO A 14 -8.19 4.16 26.48
CA PRO A 14 -7.76 5.52 26.19
C PRO A 14 -8.25 5.98 24.82
N VAL A 15 -8.42 7.29 24.66
CA VAL A 15 -8.61 7.90 23.33
C VAL A 15 -7.22 8.14 22.74
N ASN A 16 -6.84 7.27 21.81
CA ASN A 16 -5.55 7.36 21.12
C ASN A 16 -5.60 8.36 19.96
N ASP A 17 -4.51 9.09 19.75
CA ASP A 17 -4.27 9.77 18.48
C ASP A 17 -3.84 8.79 17.38
N MET A 18 -3.64 9.28 16.16
CA MET A 18 -3.29 8.44 15.02
C MET A 18 -1.95 7.72 15.19
N LEU A 19 -0.92 8.36 15.74
CA LEU A 19 0.40 7.75 15.89
C LEU A 19 0.37 6.69 16.98
N GLN A 20 -0.34 6.96 18.08
CA GLN A 20 -0.58 6.01 19.16
C GLN A 20 -1.37 4.79 18.67
N ALA A 21 -2.46 5.00 17.91
CA ALA A 21 -3.27 3.92 17.37
C ALA A 21 -2.49 3.03 16.39
N LEU A 22 -1.63 3.61 15.56
CA LEU A 22 -0.79 2.87 14.61
C LEU A 22 0.36 2.10 15.28
N ALA A 23 0.82 2.57 16.44
CA ALA A 23 1.87 1.92 17.23
C ALA A 23 1.33 0.95 18.30
N ASP A 24 0.00 0.87 18.46
CA ASP A 24 -0.63 0.03 19.48
C ASP A 24 -0.22 -1.45 19.32
N PRO A 25 0.10 -2.17 20.42
CA PRO A 25 0.51 -3.57 20.35
C PRO A 25 -0.48 -4.46 19.59
N GLN A 26 -1.79 -4.20 19.73
CA GLN A 26 -2.82 -4.96 19.02
C GLN A 26 -2.83 -4.62 17.54
N THR A 27 -2.64 -3.36 17.15
CA THR A 27 -2.52 -2.95 15.75
C THR A 27 -1.35 -3.66 15.07
N LEU A 28 -0.20 -3.73 15.73
CA LEU A 28 0.99 -4.42 15.22
C LEU A 28 0.80 -5.95 15.17
N ALA A 29 0.28 -6.55 16.25
CA ALA A 29 0.02 -7.98 16.33
C ALA A 29 -0.99 -8.46 15.27
N ARG A 30 -1.87 -7.57 14.81
CA ARG A 30 -2.85 -7.86 13.75
C ARG A 30 -2.37 -7.48 12.35
N GLU A 31 -1.10 -7.11 12.19
CA GLU A 31 -0.51 -6.70 10.91
C GLU A 31 -1.34 -5.60 10.23
N MET A 32 -1.78 -4.61 11.02
CA MET A 32 -2.56 -3.47 10.52
C MET A 32 -1.66 -2.35 10.00
N VAL A 33 -0.36 -2.40 10.32
CA VAL A 33 0.68 -1.59 9.69
C VAL A 33 1.68 -2.54 9.06
N VAL A 34 1.79 -2.51 7.74
CA VAL A 34 2.68 -3.39 6.96
C VAL A 34 3.63 -2.56 6.13
N GLU A 35 4.82 -3.12 5.87
CA GLU A 35 5.81 -2.49 4.99
C GLU A 35 5.75 -3.14 3.61
N VAL A 36 5.74 -2.31 2.56
CA VAL A 36 5.73 -2.76 1.16
C VAL A 36 6.76 -1.97 0.37
N GLU A 37 7.33 -2.61 -0.65
CA GLU A 37 8.26 -1.96 -1.57
C GLU A 37 7.48 -1.15 -2.62
N HIS A 38 7.75 0.14 -2.71
CA HIS A 38 7.21 1.03 -3.72
C HIS A 38 8.30 1.38 -4.73
N SER A 39 8.00 1.17 -6.02
CA SER A 39 8.95 1.30 -7.14
C SER A 39 9.75 2.61 -7.17
N ALA A 40 9.14 3.74 -6.78
CA ALA A 40 9.83 5.05 -6.68
C ALA A 40 10.28 5.50 -5.28
N LEU A 41 9.73 4.95 -4.19
CA LEU A 41 9.92 5.48 -2.83
C LEU A 41 10.72 4.54 -1.93
N GLY A 42 10.95 3.31 -2.37
CA GLY A 42 11.56 2.27 -1.55
C GLY A 42 10.55 1.67 -0.56
N PRO A 43 11.00 1.25 0.64
CA PRO A 43 10.12 0.69 1.65
C PRO A 43 9.20 1.76 2.23
N VAL A 44 7.89 1.52 2.18
CA VAL A 44 6.87 2.39 2.73
C VAL A 44 5.91 1.62 3.64
N LYS A 45 5.45 2.26 4.71
CA LYS A 45 4.41 1.72 5.59
C LYS A 45 3.02 2.05 5.06
N THR A 46 2.16 1.05 5.02
CA THR A 46 0.76 1.17 4.60
C THR A 46 -0.15 0.39 5.55
N LEU A 47 -1.46 0.59 5.42
CA LEU A 47 -2.44 -0.15 6.19
C LEU A 47 -2.56 -1.58 5.69
N GLY A 48 -2.57 -2.53 6.63
CA GLY A 48 -2.87 -3.92 6.35
C GLY A 48 -4.36 -4.19 6.14
N LEU A 49 -4.69 -5.45 5.87
CA LEU A 49 -6.08 -5.88 5.68
C LEU A 49 -6.79 -6.06 7.03
N PRO A 50 -7.93 -5.40 7.28
CA PRO A 50 -8.64 -5.48 8.56
C PRO A 50 -9.30 -6.85 8.79
N VAL A 51 -9.72 -7.52 7.72
CA VAL A 51 -10.35 -8.83 7.77
C VAL A 51 -9.30 -9.91 7.48
N LYS A 52 -9.20 -10.90 8.36
CA LYS A 52 -8.25 -12.02 8.25
C LYS A 52 -9.01 -13.32 7.96
N PHE A 53 -8.80 -13.89 6.78
CA PHE A 53 -9.37 -15.17 6.40
C PHE A 53 -8.38 -16.30 6.75
N SER A 54 -8.89 -17.39 7.30
CA SER A 54 -8.07 -18.56 7.66
C SER A 54 -7.67 -19.41 6.44
N ALA A 55 -8.59 -19.62 5.50
CA ALA A 55 -8.36 -20.48 4.32
C ALA A 55 -7.69 -19.74 3.15
N THR A 56 -8.01 -18.46 2.96
CA THR A 56 -7.46 -17.63 1.87
C THR A 56 -6.93 -16.30 2.42
N PRO A 57 -5.83 -16.30 3.19
CA PRO A 57 -5.28 -15.09 3.76
C PRO A 57 -4.99 -14.04 2.67
N GLY A 58 -5.59 -12.86 2.81
CA GLY A 58 -5.25 -11.74 1.95
C GLY A 58 -3.89 -11.16 2.30
N LYS A 59 -3.23 -10.51 1.35
CA LYS A 59 -1.97 -9.79 1.58
C LYS A 59 -1.89 -8.51 0.74
N VAL A 60 -1.29 -7.46 1.30
CA VAL A 60 -0.81 -6.31 0.53
C VAL A 60 0.52 -6.75 -0.10
N ARG A 61 0.60 -6.75 -1.44
CA ARG A 61 1.68 -7.42 -2.17
C ARG A 61 2.81 -6.49 -2.58
N THR A 62 2.45 -5.32 -3.07
CA THR A 62 3.35 -4.34 -3.66
C THR A 62 2.87 -2.95 -3.27
N GLY A 63 3.75 -1.97 -3.34
CA GLY A 63 3.37 -0.56 -3.29
C GLY A 63 2.40 -0.20 -4.42
N ALA A 64 1.84 1.01 -4.32
CA ALA A 64 1.02 1.56 -5.39
C ALA A 64 1.84 1.64 -6.69
N PRO A 65 1.27 1.27 -7.85
CA PRO A 65 1.98 1.38 -9.11
C PRO A 65 2.14 2.85 -9.50
N LEU A 66 3.19 3.14 -10.25
CA LEU A 66 3.35 4.40 -10.96
C LEU A 66 2.31 4.52 -12.06
N TYR A 67 2.06 5.77 -12.43
CA TYR A 67 1.23 6.05 -13.59
C TYR A 67 1.86 5.45 -14.85
N GLY A 68 1.17 4.46 -15.44
CA GLY A 68 1.62 3.74 -16.62
C GLY A 68 2.61 2.59 -16.37
N GLU A 69 2.81 2.15 -15.11
CA GLU A 69 3.80 1.10 -14.75
C GLU A 69 3.57 -0.22 -15.50
N HIS A 70 2.32 -0.66 -15.58
CA HIS A 70 1.95 -1.93 -16.20
C HIS A 70 1.31 -1.77 -17.58
N THR A 71 1.35 -0.58 -18.20
CA THR A 71 0.68 -0.33 -19.49
C THR A 71 1.17 -1.28 -20.59
N ARG A 72 2.49 -1.43 -20.75
CA ARG A 72 3.05 -2.33 -21.77
C ARG A 72 2.71 -3.79 -21.47
N GLU A 73 2.88 -4.21 -20.21
CA GLU A 73 2.57 -5.59 -19.78
C GLU A 73 1.12 -5.99 -20.12
N VAL A 74 0.15 -5.12 -19.79
CA VAL A 74 -1.26 -5.36 -20.08
C VAL A 74 -1.54 -5.37 -21.59
N LEU A 75 -0.92 -4.49 -22.37
CA LEU A 75 -1.09 -4.47 -23.83
C LEU A 75 -0.51 -5.72 -24.50
N TYR A 76 0.66 -6.21 -24.06
CA TYR A 76 1.18 -7.48 -24.55
C TYR A 76 0.26 -8.64 -24.18
N ALA A 77 -0.29 -8.67 -22.96
CA ALA A 77 -1.24 -9.70 -22.55
C ALA A 77 -2.54 -9.69 -23.39
N CYS A 78 -2.90 -8.53 -23.94
CA CYS A 78 -4.02 -8.37 -24.88
C CYS A 78 -3.66 -8.69 -26.33
N GLY A 79 -2.40 -9.02 -26.65
CA GLY A 79 -1.96 -9.44 -27.98
C GLY A 79 -1.46 -8.32 -28.90
N PHE A 80 -1.17 -7.13 -28.36
CA PHE A 80 -0.53 -6.07 -29.14
C PHE A 80 0.98 -6.29 -29.27
N ASP A 81 1.54 -5.97 -30.42
CA ASP A 81 2.99 -6.02 -30.66
C ASP A 81 3.69 -4.69 -30.31
N ASP A 82 5.03 -4.69 -30.36
CA ASP A 82 5.84 -3.52 -30.05
C ASP A 82 5.53 -2.32 -30.95
N GLN A 83 5.28 -2.55 -32.24
CA GLN A 83 5.04 -1.47 -33.20
C GLN A 83 3.72 -0.76 -32.90
N GLN A 84 2.68 -1.52 -32.57
CA GLN A 84 1.38 -0.98 -32.17
C GLN A 84 1.48 -0.18 -30.88
N ILE A 85 2.17 -0.71 -29.86
CA ILE A 85 2.33 -0.04 -28.57
C ILE A 85 3.11 1.27 -28.74
N GLU A 86 4.19 1.27 -29.51
CA GLU A 86 4.95 2.48 -29.83
C GLU A 86 4.10 3.52 -30.61
N CYS A 87 3.21 3.07 -31.49
CA CYS A 87 2.29 3.94 -32.21
C CYS A 87 1.33 4.64 -31.24
N PHE A 88 0.71 3.90 -30.33
CA PHE A 88 -0.19 4.46 -29.32
C PHE A 88 0.51 5.45 -28.39
N GLU A 89 1.75 5.20 -28.04
CA GLU A 89 2.54 6.10 -27.20
C GLU A 89 2.87 7.41 -27.96
N LYS A 90 3.25 7.33 -29.24
CA LYS A 90 3.51 8.50 -30.09
C LYS A 90 2.26 9.36 -30.32
N GLU A 91 1.10 8.71 -30.44
CA GLU A 91 -0.19 9.39 -30.59
C GLU A 91 -0.71 9.98 -29.27
N GLY A 92 -0.07 9.68 -28.13
CA GLY A 92 -0.50 10.12 -26.81
C GLY A 92 -1.74 9.38 -26.28
N ALA A 93 -2.11 8.26 -26.90
CA ALA A 93 -3.24 7.43 -26.49
C ALA A 93 -2.95 6.64 -25.20
N ILE A 94 -1.67 6.35 -24.93
CA ILE A 94 -1.22 5.65 -23.74
C ILE A 94 -0.01 6.35 -23.10
N VAL A 95 0.24 6.04 -21.83
CA VAL A 95 1.45 6.43 -21.12
C VAL A 95 2.12 5.19 -20.56
N THR A 96 3.42 5.05 -20.79
CA THR A 96 4.26 4.04 -20.15
C THR A 96 5.14 4.72 -19.11
N SER A 97 5.30 4.14 -17.93
CA SER A 97 6.16 4.75 -16.91
C SER A 97 7.63 4.58 -17.30
N ALA A 98 8.37 5.67 -17.45
CA ALA A 98 9.83 5.62 -17.42
C ALA A 98 10.32 5.49 -15.96
N PRO A 99 11.44 4.80 -15.69
CA PRO A 99 12.05 4.81 -14.36
C PRO A 99 12.44 6.25 -14.00
N ARG A 100 11.72 6.87 -13.07
CA ARG A 100 12.07 8.18 -12.53
C ARG A 100 13.19 7.97 -11.50
N PRO A 101 14.30 8.74 -11.55
CA PRO A 101 15.33 8.63 -10.51
C PRO A 101 14.71 8.88 -9.14
N ALA A 102 15.17 8.12 -8.14
CA ALA A 102 14.65 8.14 -6.78
C ALA A 102 14.47 9.59 -6.29
N CYS A 103 13.27 9.90 -5.80
CA CYS A 103 12.96 11.20 -5.23
C CYS A 103 13.93 11.45 -4.06
N GLN A 104 14.85 12.43 -4.20
CA GLN A 104 15.70 12.85 -3.09
C GLN A 104 14.79 13.28 -1.95
N GLN A 105 14.85 12.55 -0.83
CA GLN A 105 14.12 12.89 0.38
C GLN A 105 14.48 14.31 0.78
N VAL A 106 13.49 15.20 0.78
CA VAL A 106 13.62 16.53 1.39
C VAL A 106 13.59 16.30 2.90
N ALA A 107 14.69 16.65 3.56
CA ALA A 107 14.90 16.51 5.00
C ALA A 107 13.94 17.38 5.83
#